data_AF-A0A1I0YQ65-F1
#
_entry.id   AF-A0A1I0YQ65-F1
#
_cell.length_a   1.000
_cell.length_b   1.000
_cell.length_c   1.000
_cell.angle_alpha   90.00
_cell.angle_beta   90.00
_cell.angle_gamma   90.00
#
_symmetry.space_group_name_H-M   'P 1'
#
loop_
_entity.id
_entity.type
_entity.pdbx_description
1 polymer ?
#
loop_
_entity_poly.entity_id
_entity_poly.type
_entity_poly.pdbx_seq_one_letter_code
_entity_poly.pdbx_strand_id
1 'polypeptide(L)'
;MANKIEVKDLLEAGVHFGHMTRKWDPNMAPYIYMERNGIHIINLYKTAAKIEEANEALKKIAASGRKILFVATKKQAKDIVAEKAAAANMPYITERWPGGMLTNFVTIRKAVKKMSTIDRMKKDGTFMTLSKKERLQVDRLRAKLEKNLGSISDMSRLPAALFVVDIKAEHIAIKEAQKLNIPVFAMVDTNSDPRLVEYVIPANDDASKSIDKILTLVTEAIIDGLANRTSDKEADATTEEVAPEEAADTIAEEKAIVAEAAKTEE
;
A
#
# COMPACT_ATOMS: atom_id res chain seq x y z
N MET A 1 17.26 8.84 -4.41
CA MET A 1 18.51 8.21 -3.92
C MET A 1 18.07 7.08 -3.01
N ALA A 2 18.50 5.84 -3.23
CA ALA A 2 18.09 4.74 -2.38
C ALA A 2 18.76 4.90 -1.00
N ASN A 3 17.96 5.20 0.02
CA ASN A 3 18.42 5.16 1.41
C ASN A 3 18.89 3.73 1.70
N LYS A 4 20.21 3.55 1.77
CA LYS A 4 20.81 2.26 2.09
C LYS A 4 20.36 1.87 3.50
N ILE A 5 19.75 0.70 3.64
CA ILE A 5 19.25 0.24 4.93
C ILE A 5 20.45 -0.08 5.82
N GLU A 6 20.74 0.79 6.78
CA GLU A 6 21.80 0.55 7.75
C GLU A 6 21.29 -0.27 8.92
N VAL A 7 22.01 -1.38 9.21
CA VAL A 7 21.70 -2.25 10.37
C VAL A 7 21.77 -1.47 11.68
N LYS A 8 22.63 -0.45 11.75
CA LYS A 8 22.77 0.42 12.92
C LYS A 8 21.46 1.16 13.24
N ASP A 9 20.81 1.74 12.23
CA ASP A 9 19.53 2.42 12.41
C ASP A 9 18.43 1.47 12.90
N LEU A 10 18.39 0.24 12.37
CA LEU A 10 17.42 -0.77 12.80
C LEU A 10 17.67 -1.20 14.26
N LEU A 11 18.94 -1.24 14.67
CA LEU A 11 19.33 -1.52 16.04
C LEU A 11 18.86 -0.41 16.99
N GLU A 12 19.13 0.86 16.64
CA GLU A 12 18.73 2.04 17.42
C GLU A 12 17.22 2.19 17.55
N ALA A 13 16.47 1.83 16.49
CA ALA A 13 15.01 1.83 16.50
C ALA A 13 14.40 0.65 17.29
N GLY A 14 15.20 -0.32 17.74
CA GLY A 14 14.74 -1.46 18.53
C GLY A 14 14.02 -2.55 17.72
N VAL A 15 14.30 -2.65 16.42
CA VAL A 15 13.67 -3.62 15.49
C VAL A 15 14.03 -5.07 15.83
N HIS A 16 15.19 -5.27 16.46
CA HIS A 16 15.76 -6.58 16.78
C HIS A 16 15.09 -7.29 17.97
N PHE A 17 14.29 -6.59 18.78
CA PHE A 17 13.64 -7.21 19.92
C PHE A 17 12.44 -8.04 19.48
N GLY A 18 12.43 -9.33 19.82
CA GLY A 18 11.28 -10.19 19.64
C GLY A 18 10.49 -10.40 20.94
N HIS A 19 9.69 -11.45 20.95
CA HIS A 19 8.91 -11.87 22.11
C HIS A 19 9.68 -12.81 23.07
N MET A 20 9.05 -13.08 24.22
CA MET A 20 9.51 -14.10 25.18
C MET A 20 9.61 -15.48 24.55
N THR A 21 10.57 -16.28 24.99
CA THR A 21 10.84 -17.63 24.43
C THR A 21 9.72 -18.64 24.58
N ARG A 22 8.83 -18.46 25.57
CA ARG A 22 7.63 -19.29 25.71
C ARG A 22 6.52 -19.00 24.68
N LYS A 23 6.58 -17.87 23.97
CA LYS A 23 5.53 -17.40 23.04
C LYS A 23 5.94 -17.51 21.56
N TRP A 24 7.16 -17.97 21.29
CA TRP A 24 7.69 -18.00 19.94
C TRP A 24 7.04 -19.06 19.06
N ASP A 25 7.06 -18.82 17.75
CA ASP A 25 6.67 -19.79 16.75
C ASP A 25 7.93 -20.48 16.19
N PRO A 26 8.03 -21.82 16.20
CA PRO A 26 9.19 -22.54 15.70
C PRO A 26 9.54 -22.24 14.23
N ASN A 27 8.56 -21.83 13.41
CA ASN A 27 8.80 -21.48 12.02
C ASN A 27 9.59 -20.16 11.88
N MET A 28 9.67 -19.34 12.94
CA MET A 28 10.53 -18.16 12.99
C MET A 28 11.99 -18.47 13.31
N ALA A 29 12.36 -19.73 13.58
CA ALA A 29 13.74 -20.13 13.87
C ALA A 29 14.77 -19.61 12.84
N PRO A 30 14.51 -19.59 11.52
CA PRO A 30 15.46 -19.05 10.55
C PRO A 30 15.73 -17.55 10.74
N TYR A 31 14.81 -16.78 11.32
CA TYR A 31 14.94 -15.33 11.46
C TYR A 31 15.47 -14.89 12.83
N ILE A 32 15.52 -15.81 13.80
CA ILE A 32 16.04 -15.55 15.14
C ILE A 32 17.56 -15.71 15.14
N TYR A 33 18.26 -14.75 15.74
CA TYR A 33 19.71 -14.76 15.90
C TYR A 33 20.14 -15.48 17.19
N MET A 34 19.59 -15.06 18.33
CA MET A 34 19.90 -15.63 19.65
C MET A 34 18.79 -15.33 20.65
N GLU A 35 18.89 -15.90 21.84
CA GLU A 35 18.09 -15.53 23.00
C GLU A 35 18.95 -14.76 24.00
N ARG A 36 18.41 -13.70 24.61
CA ARG A 36 19.04 -12.98 25.73
C ARG A 36 17.99 -12.63 26.77
N ASN A 37 18.24 -12.98 28.03
CA ASN A 37 17.33 -12.68 29.14
C ASN A 37 15.88 -13.16 28.92
N GLY A 38 15.70 -14.31 28.27
CA GLY A 38 14.37 -14.87 27.97
C GLY A 38 13.62 -14.19 26.82
N ILE A 39 14.26 -13.30 26.06
CA ILE A 39 13.71 -12.62 24.89
C ILE A 39 14.48 -13.05 23.64
N HIS A 40 13.77 -13.36 22.56
CA HIS A 40 14.40 -13.65 21.27
C HIS A 40 14.90 -12.36 20.61
N ILE A 41 16.09 -12.43 20.03
CA ILE A 41 16.68 -11.37 19.23
C ILE A 41 16.58 -11.77 17.75
N ILE A 42 15.94 -10.93 16.94
CA ILE A 42 15.78 -11.10 15.50
C ILE A 42 17.08 -10.73 14.79
N ASN A 43 17.42 -11.49 13.74
CA ASN A 43 18.60 -11.23 12.92
C ASN A 43 18.38 -10.04 11.97
N LEU A 44 18.97 -8.89 12.31
CA LEU A 44 18.83 -7.66 11.53
C LEU A 44 19.42 -7.73 10.11
N TYR A 45 20.41 -8.59 9.84
CA TYR A 45 20.90 -8.77 8.48
C TYR A 45 19.84 -9.42 7.58
N LYS A 46 19.11 -10.40 8.14
CA LYS A 46 17.98 -11.03 7.44
C LYS A 46 16.82 -10.05 7.30
N THR A 47 16.55 -9.24 8.33
CA THR A 47 15.57 -8.16 8.26
C THR A 47 15.91 -7.17 7.14
N ALA A 48 17.14 -6.68 7.06
CA ALA A 48 17.55 -5.73 6.03
C ALA A 48 17.37 -6.29 4.61
N ALA A 49 17.84 -7.53 4.37
CA ALA A 49 17.68 -8.20 3.08
C ALA A 49 16.19 -8.39 2.71
N LYS A 50 15.34 -8.73 3.68
CA LYS A 50 13.91 -8.90 3.47
C LYS A 50 13.15 -7.60 3.26
N ILE A 51 13.56 -6.51 3.90
CA ILE A 51 13.02 -5.17 3.62
C ILE A 51 13.36 -4.77 2.19
N GLU A 52 14.57 -5.02 1.72
CA GLU A 52 14.98 -4.70 0.35
C GLU A 52 14.15 -5.48 -0.69
N GLU A 53 13.97 -6.79 -0.49
CA GLU A 53 13.10 -7.64 -1.31
C GLU A 53 11.64 -7.13 -1.33
N ALA A 54 11.10 -6.80 -0.15
CA ALA A 54 9.75 -6.25 -0.03
C ALA A 54 9.62 -4.88 -0.72
N ASN A 55 10.59 -3.99 -0.54
CA ASN A 55 10.60 -2.65 -1.10
C ASN A 55 10.67 -2.68 -2.63
N GLU A 56 11.47 -3.59 -3.21
CA GLU A 56 11.55 -3.73 -4.67
C GLU A 56 10.19 -4.15 -5.26
N ALA A 57 9.52 -5.12 -4.64
CA ALA A 57 8.20 -5.57 -5.07
C ALA A 57 7.12 -4.49 -4.87
N LEU A 58 7.12 -3.78 -3.73
CA LEU A 58 6.20 -2.68 -3.47
C LEU A 58 6.41 -1.51 -4.43
N LYS A 59 7.66 -1.19 -4.78
CA LYS A 59 8.01 -0.16 -5.76
C LYS A 59 7.44 -0.49 -7.14
N LYS A 60 7.56 -1.74 -7.60
CA LYS A 60 6.95 -2.22 -8.86
C LYS A 60 5.42 -2.10 -8.85
N ILE A 61 4.79 -2.45 -7.73
CA ILE A 61 3.33 -2.33 -7.58
C ILE A 61 2.90 -0.85 -7.60
N ALA A 62 3.62 0.01 -6.90
CA ALA A 62 3.35 1.45 -6.86
C ALA A 62 3.53 2.09 -8.26
N ALA A 63 4.58 1.71 -8.99
CA ALA A 63 4.83 2.18 -10.36
C ALA A 63 3.69 1.82 -11.32
N SER A 64 3.02 0.67 -11.14
CA SER A 64 1.82 0.32 -11.91
C SER A 64 0.58 1.20 -11.61
N GLY A 65 0.67 2.09 -10.61
CA GLY A 65 -0.43 2.96 -10.18
C GLY A 65 -1.57 2.20 -9.46
N ARG A 66 -1.31 0.98 -8.99
CA ARG A 66 -2.24 0.24 -8.15
C ARG A 66 -2.04 0.61 -6.68
N LYS A 67 -3.12 0.54 -5.90
CA LYS A 67 -3.12 0.94 -4.49
C LYS A 67 -2.67 -0.23 -3.61
N ILE A 68 -1.88 0.09 -2.60
CA ILE A 68 -1.44 -0.83 -1.53
C ILE A 68 -2.24 -0.46 -0.28
N LEU A 69 -2.89 -1.43 0.35
CA LEU A 69 -3.71 -1.19 1.53
C LEU A 69 -2.92 -1.54 2.79
N PHE A 70 -2.70 -0.56 3.67
CA PHE A 70 -2.05 -0.76 4.95
C PHE A 70 -3.07 -1.20 6.02
N VAL A 71 -2.69 -2.15 6.88
CA VAL A 71 -3.59 -2.70 7.90
C VAL A 71 -2.84 -2.83 9.23
N ALA A 72 -3.38 -2.20 10.28
CA ALA A 72 -2.83 -2.31 11.62
C ALA A 72 -3.86 -1.90 12.69
N THR A 73 -4.37 -2.83 13.50
CA THR A 73 -5.31 -2.48 14.58
C THR A 73 -4.63 -2.31 15.96
N LYS A 74 -3.33 -2.62 16.07
CA LYS A 74 -2.54 -2.42 17.30
C LYS A 74 -2.47 -0.94 17.68
N LYS A 75 -2.66 -0.64 18.97
CA LYS A 75 -2.63 0.73 19.51
C LYS A 75 -1.33 1.47 19.18
N GLN A 76 -0.21 0.78 19.22
CA GLN A 76 1.13 1.32 18.97
C GLN A 76 1.37 1.67 17.49
N ALA A 77 0.59 1.07 16.58
CA ALA A 77 0.73 1.20 15.14
C ALA A 77 -0.32 2.14 14.51
N LYS A 78 -1.49 2.36 15.16
CA LYS A 78 -2.63 3.07 14.56
C LYS A 78 -2.25 4.44 13.98
N ASP A 79 -1.65 5.28 14.81
CA ASP A 79 -1.36 6.68 14.44
C ASP A 79 -0.22 6.74 13.42
N ILE A 80 0.80 5.90 13.61
CA ILE A 80 1.97 5.82 12.71
C ILE A 80 1.55 5.36 11.31
N VAL A 81 0.74 4.30 11.22
CA VAL A 81 0.26 3.80 9.93
C VAL A 81 -0.64 4.82 9.25
N ALA A 82 -1.52 5.49 9.99
CA ALA A 82 -2.38 6.54 9.44
C ALA A 82 -1.55 7.69 8.85
N GLU A 83 -0.55 8.17 9.58
CA GLU A 83 0.33 9.27 9.15
C GLU A 83 1.14 8.89 7.91
N LYS A 84 1.87 7.77 7.96
CA LYS A 84 2.79 7.35 6.90
C LYS A 84 2.05 6.94 5.62
N ALA A 85 0.93 6.20 5.75
CA ALA A 85 0.13 5.82 4.59
C ALA A 85 -0.58 7.02 3.95
N ALA A 86 -1.07 7.96 4.76
CA ALA A 86 -1.64 9.21 4.24
C ALA A 86 -0.60 10.05 3.49
N ALA A 87 0.62 10.17 4.03
CA ALA A 87 1.73 10.85 3.36
C ALA A 87 2.07 10.21 2.00
N ALA A 88 1.97 8.87 1.89
CA ALA A 88 2.17 8.14 0.64
C ALA A 88 0.92 8.09 -0.28
N ASN A 89 -0.18 8.75 0.09
CA ASN A 89 -1.47 8.70 -0.61
C ASN A 89 -1.97 7.26 -0.87
N MET A 90 -1.78 6.40 0.13
CA MET A 90 -2.20 5.00 0.12
C MET A 90 -3.32 4.77 1.15
N PRO A 91 -4.30 3.91 0.84
CA PRO A 91 -5.38 3.60 1.77
C PRO A 91 -4.86 2.79 2.96
N TYR A 92 -5.49 2.97 4.13
CA TYR A 92 -5.08 2.30 5.37
C TYR A 92 -6.28 1.95 6.27
N ILE A 93 -6.21 0.88 7.06
CA ILE A 93 -7.22 0.53 8.06
C ILE A 93 -6.54 0.37 9.40
N THR A 94 -6.86 1.29 10.32
CA THR A 94 -6.24 1.35 11.64
C THR A 94 -7.17 0.98 12.79
N GLU A 95 -8.48 0.99 12.56
CA GLU A 95 -9.44 0.77 13.64
C GLU A 95 -9.83 -0.68 13.81
N ARG A 96 -10.85 -1.14 13.07
CA ARG A 96 -11.29 -2.52 13.11
C ARG A 96 -11.41 -3.04 11.70
N TRP A 97 -10.78 -4.17 11.42
CA TRP A 97 -11.00 -4.92 10.19
C TRP A 97 -12.41 -5.55 10.18
N PRO A 98 -13.34 -5.10 9.33
CA PRO A 98 -14.61 -5.79 9.16
C PRO A 98 -14.38 -7.07 8.34
N GLY A 99 -14.82 -8.22 8.85
CA GLY A 99 -14.79 -9.46 8.07
C GLY A 99 -15.59 -9.30 6.78
N GLY A 100 -15.04 -9.80 5.67
CA GLY A 100 -15.59 -9.60 4.34
C GLY A 100 -15.10 -8.32 3.66
N MET A 101 -14.07 -7.66 4.19
CA MET A 101 -13.61 -6.38 3.63
C MET A 101 -13.16 -6.50 2.18
N LEU A 102 -12.39 -7.54 1.87
CA LEU A 102 -11.88 -7.81 0.54
C LEU A 102 -12.79 -8.79 -0.19
N THR A 103 -13.19 -9.87 0.49
CA THR A 103 -14.00 -10.95 -0.12
C THR A 103 -15.43 -10.53 -0.46
N ASN A 104 -16.00 -9.55 0.27
CA ASN A 104 -17.31 -8.97 0.01
C ASN A 104 -17.21 -7.45 -0.26
N PHE A 105 -16.26 -7.08 -1.12
CA PHE A 105 -15.95 -5.66 -1.42
C PHE A 105 -17.15 -4.88 -1.96
N VAL A 106 -18.07 -5.53 -2.68
CA VAL A 106 -19.30 -4.89 -3.18
C VAL A 106 -20.15 -4.34 -2.04
N THR A 107 -20.28 -5.08 -0.94
CA THR A 107 -21.05 -4.64 0.24
C THR A 107 -20.33 -3.53 1.00
N ILE A 108 -19.01 -3.63 1.13
CA ILE A 108 -18.20 -2.56 1.75
C ILE A 108 -18.32 -1.26 0.95
N ARG A 109 -18.27 -1.34 -0.38
CA ARG A 109 -18.45 -0.17 -1.25
C ARG A 109 -19.83 0.47 -1.08
N LYS A 110 -20.89 -0.30 -0.81
CA LYS A 110 -22.20 0.26 -0.46
C LYS A 110 -22.15 1.05 0.86
N ALA A 111 -21.41 0.58 1.86
CA ALA A 111 -21.21 1.32 3.11
C ALA A 111 -20.42 2.61 2.90
N VAL A 112 -19.36 2.58 2.07
CA VAL A 112 -18.60 3.78 1.67
C VAL A 112 -19.48 4.76 0.89
N LYS A 113 -20.31 4.28 -0.05
CA LYS A 113 -21.25 5.13 -0.79
C LYS A 113 -22.31 5.77 0.11
N LYS A 114 -22.69 5.10 1.20
CA LYS A 114 -23.59 5.69 2.22
C LYS A 114 -22.94 6.90 2.88
N MET A 115 -21.64 6.86 3.14
CA MET A 115 -20.87 7.98 3.68
C MET A 115 -20.93 9.21 2.75
N SER A 116 -20.63 9.03 1.46
CA SER A 116 -20.69 10.11 0.47
C SER A 116 -22.10 10.63 0.23
N THR A 117 -23.12 9.77 0.34
CA THR A 117 -24.53 10.19 0.28
C THR A 117 -24.89 11.11 1.45
N ILE A 118 -24.42 10.80 2.66
CA ILE A 118 -24.64 11.66 3.83
C ILE A 118 -23.96 13.02 3.63
N ASP A 119 -22.73 13.04 3.11
CA ASP A 119 -22.01 14.29 2.84
C ASP A 119 -22.72 15.14 1.79
N ARG A 120 -23.30 14.51 0.76
CA ARG A 120 -24.14 15.19 -0.22
C ARG A 120 -25.42 15.77 0.41
N MET A 121 -26.13 14.99 1.23
CA MET A 121 -27.34 15.47 1.93
C MET A 121 -27.06 16.67 2.85
N LYS A 122 -25.86 16.73 3.45
CA LYS A 122 -25.42 17.87 4.25
C LYS A 122 -25.19 19.11 3.40
N LYS A 123 -24.61 18.95 2.20
CA LYS A 123 -24.40 20.06 1.25
C LYS A 123 -25.70 20.57 0.63
N ASP A 124 -26.60 19.66 0.28
CA ASP A 124 -27.88 19.98 -0.39
C ASP A 124 -28.94 20.56 0.57
N GLY A 125 -28.66 20.61 1.87
CA GLY A 125 -29.59 21.14 2.89
C GLY A 125 -30.72 20.20 3.29
N THR A 126 -30.92 19.06 2.59
CA THR A 126 -31.91 18.02 2.95
C THR A 126 -31.66 17.47 4.35
N PHE A 127 -30.42 17.51 4.84
CA PHE A 127 -30.11 17.13 6.21
C PHE A 127 -30.87 17.95 7.26
N MET A 128 -31.22 19.20 6.97
CA MET A 128 -31.92 20.10 7.90
C MET A 128 -33.42 19.84 7.99
N THR A 129 -34.00 19.12 7.02
CA THR A 129 -35.42 18.73 7.05
C THR A 129 -35.68 17.56 8.00
N LEU A 130 -34.63 16.85 8.42
CA LEU A 130 -34.72 15.73 9.35
C LEU A 130 -34.96 16.20 10.80
N SER A 131 -35.66 15.36 11.57
CA SER A 131 -35.84 15.62 12.99
C SER A 131 -34.49 15.66 13.73
N LYS A 132 -34.43 16.35 14.88
CA LYS A 132 -33.19 16.44 15.69
C LYS A 132 -32.63 15.05 16.05
N LYS A 133 -33.52 14.08 16.31
CA LYS A 133 -33.15 12.70 16.64
C LYS A 133 -32.52 11.98 15.46
N GLU A 134 -33.11 12.11 14.27
CA GLU A 134 -32.58 11.50 13.04
C GLU A 134 -31.26 12.12 12.62
N ARG A 135 -31.12 13.45 12.70
CA ARG A 135 -29.84 14.14 12.45
C ARG A 135 -28.73 13.58 13.32
N LEU A 136 -28.98 13.45 14.63
CA LEU A 136 -28.00 12.89 15.56
C LEU A 136 -27.61 11.45 15.21
N GLN A 137 -28.57 10.62 14.78
CA GLN A 137 -28.29 9.25 14.35
C GLN A 137 -27.45 9.20 13.08
N VAL A 138 -27.77 10.05 12.09
CA VAL A 138 -27.03 10.15 10.83
C VAL A 138 -25.61 10.66 11.09
N ASP A 139 -25.43 11.65 11.97
CA ASP A 139 -24.11 12.16 12.35
C ASP A 139 -23.26 11.10 13.05
N ARG A 140 -23.84 10.36 14.01
CA ARG A 140 -23.15 9.23 14.66
C ARG A 140 -22.75 8.15 13.65
N LEU A 141 -23.64 7.84 12.70
CA LEU A 141 -23.34 6.88 11.65
C LEU A 141 -22.21 7.38 10.74
N ARG A 142 -22.24 8.65 10.33
CA ARG A 142 -21.22 9.28 9.50
C ARG A 142 -19.85 9.29 10.16
N ALA A 143 -19.79 9.66 11.45
CA ALA A 143 -18.56 9.65 12.24
C ALA A 143 -18.00 8.23 12.41
N LYS A 144 -18.88 7.23 12.63
CA LYS A 144 -18.47 5.82 12.70
C LYS A 144 -17.94 5.30 11.36
N LEU A 145 -18.56 5.69 10.25
CA LEU A 145 -18.10 5.30 8.91
C LEU A 145 -16.77 5.97 8.56
N GLU A 146 -16.59 7.27 8.88
CA GLU A 146 -15.31 7.98 8.67
C GLU A 146 -14.17 7.27 9.37
N LYS A 147 -14.38 7.01 10.66
CA LYS A 147 -13.37 6.42 11.53
C LYS A 147 -12.91 5.04 11.05
N ASN A 148 -13.82 4.25 10.47
CA ASN A 148 -13.51 2.88 10.06
C ASN A 148 -13.11 2.75 8.59
N LEU A 149 -13.69 3.55 7.69
CA LEU A 149 -13.62 3.37 6.24
C LEU A 149 -13.27 4.68 5.48
N GLY A 150 -12.93 5.77 6.18
CA GLY A 150 -12.65 7.07 5.56
C GLY A 150 -11.53 7.02 4.52
N SER A 151 -10.44 6.33 4.86
CA SER A 151 -9.26 6.14 4.00
C SER A 151 -9.50 5.33 2.72
N ILE A 152 -10.53 4.46 2.70
CA ILE A 152 -10.87 3.64 1.54
C ILE A 152 -11.97 4.28 0.68
N SER A 153 -12.35 5.52 0.98
CA SER A 153 -13.41 6.23 0.27
C SER A 153 -13.14 6.37 -1.23
N ASP A 154 -11.88 6.62 -1.58
CA ASP A 154 -11.41 6.80 -2.96
C ASP A 154 -11.09 5.46 -3.67
N MET A 155 -11.21 4.32 -2.98
CA MET A 155 -10.92 3.02 -3.57
C MET A 155 -12.08 2.51 -4.44
N SER A 156 -11.89 2.54 -5.75
CA SER A 156 -12.84 1.97 -6.72
C SER A 156 -12.65 0.47 -6.97
N ARG A 157 -11.44 -0.04 -6.78
CA ARG A 157 -11.02 -1.42 -7.06
C ARG A 157 -10.34 -2.04 -5.85
N LEU A 158 -10.22 -3.37 -5.85
CA LEU A 158 -9.46 -4.10 -4.84
C LEU A 158 -7.99 -3.65 -4.85
N PRO A 159 -7.33 -3.63 -3.67
CA PRO A 159 -5.92 -3.31 -3.58
C PRO A 159 -5.08 -4.38 -4.30
N ALA A 160 -3.90 -3.99 -4.78
CA ALA A 160 -2.97 -4.90 -5.43
C ALA A 160 -2.11 -5.68 -4.44
N ALA A 161 -1.90 -5.12 -3.26
CA ALA A 161 -1.14 -5.71 -2.18
C ALA A 161 -1.66 -5.21 -0.84
N LEU A 162 -1.38 -5.99 0.20
CA LEU A 162 -1.60 -5.59 1.58
C LEU A 162 -0.26 -5.45 2.30
N PHE A 163 -0.16 -4.41 3.12
CA PHE A 163 0.91 -4.29 4.09
C PHE A 163 0.32 -4.41 5.50
N VAL A 164 0.73 -5.40 6.26
CA VAL A 164 0.14 -5.77 7.56
C VAL A 164 1.15 -5.57 8.68
N VAL A 165 0.73 -4.93 9.78
CA VAL A 165 1.49 -4.87 11.03
C VAL A 165 0.88 -5.86 12.02
N ASP A 166 1.64 -6.90 12.38
CA ASP A 166 1.24 -8.08 13.15
C ASP A 166 0.25 -9.02 12.43
N ILE A 167 0.77 -10.18 12.04
CA ILE A 167 0.02 -11.28 11.42
C ILE A 167 -1.02 -11.90 12.37
N LYS A 168 -0.69 -12.05 13.65
CA LYS A 168 -1.59 -12.66 14.64
C LYS A 168 -2.81 -11.77 14.89
N ALA A 169 -2.60 -10.47 15.02
CA ALA A 169 -3.69 -9.52 15.17
C ALA A 169 -4.60 -9.51 13.91
N GLU A 170 -4.00 -9.46 12.72
CA GLU A 170 -4.72 -9.26 11.45
C GLU A 170 -4.96 -10.55 10.63
N HIS A 171 -5.05 -11.70 11.29
CA HIS A 171 -5.22 -12.99 10.62
C HIS A 171 -6.45 -13.06 9.68
N ILE A 172 -7.51 -12.28 9.94
CA ILE A 172 -8.69 -12.21 9.05
C ILE A 172 -8.33 -11.54 7.73
N ALA A 173 -7.60 -10.41 7.78
CA ALA A 173 -7.18 -9.69 6.60
C ALA A 173 -6.31 -10.57 5.70
N ILE A 174 -5.39 -11.33 6.30
CA ILE A 174 -4.48 -12.24 5.60
C ILE A 174 -5.26 -13.38 4.94
N LYS A 175 -6.19 -14.03 5.64
CA LYS A 175 -7.03 -15.09 5.07
C LYS A 175 -7.88 -14.62 3.90
N GLU A 176 -8.43 -13.42 4.00
CA GLU A 176 -9.20 -12.82 2.90
C GLU A 176 -8.31 -12.50 1.69
N ALA A 177 -7.11 -12.00 1.93
CA ALA A 177 -6.13 -11.70 0.89
C ALA A 177 -5.69 -12.95 0.13
N GLN A 178 -5.32 -14.00 0.86
CA GLN A 178 -4.93 -15.29 0.31
C GLN A 178 -6.03 -15.88 -0.55
N LYS A 179 -7.29 -15.82 -0.10
CA LYS A 179 -8.44 -16.32 -0.87
C LYS A 179 -8.62 -15.59 -2.21
N LEU A 180 -8.18 -14.34 -2.31
CA LEU A 180 -8.27 -13.51 -3.50
C LEU A 180 -6.94 -13.41 -4.28
N ASN A 181 -5.92 -14.17 -3.88
CA ASN A 181 -4.56 -14.12 -4.44
C ASN A 181 -3.96 -12.70 -4.43
N ILE A 182 -4.23 -11.93 -3.37
CA ILE A 182 -3.60 -10.63 -3.16
C ILE A 182 -2.30 -10.86 -2.38
N PRO A 183 -1.13 -10.47 -2.91
CA PRO A 183 0.14 -10.62 -2.21
C PRO A 183 0.15 -9.83 -0.90
N VAL A 184 0.67 -10.47 0.15
CA VAL A 184 0.71 -9.91 1.50
C VAL A 184 2.16 -9.68 1.91
N PHE A 185 2.43 -8.44 2.30
CA PHE A 185 3.65 -7.97 2.92
C PHE A 185 3.35 -7.77 4.40
N ALA A 186 4.20 -8.26 5.29
CA ALA A 186 3.94 -8.11 6.72
C ALA A 186 5.19 -7.95 7.57
N MET A 187 5.04 -7.14 8.62
CA MET A 187 5.94 -7.17 9.77
C MET A 187 5.64 -8.39 10.62
N VAL A 188 6.66 -9.21 10.88
CA VAL A 188 6.52 -10.50 11.58
C VAL A 188 7.44 -10.55 12.77
N ASP A 189 6.86 -10.62 13.97
CA ASP A 189 7.59 -10.87 15.20
C ASP A 189 7.75 -12.39 15.43
N THR A 190 8.62 -12.78 16.36
CA THR A 190 9.01 -14.16 16.67
C THR A 190 7.86 -15.04 17.13
N ASN A 191 6.70 -14.46 17.47
CA ASN A 191 5.51 -15.20 17.89
C ASN A 191 4.61 -15.62 16.71
N SER A 192 4.88 -15.17 15.48
CA SER A 192 3.97 -15.33 14.33
C SER A 192 4.56 -16.29 13.29
N ASP A 193 3.71 -17.00 12.56
CA ASP A 193 4.16 -17.92 11.49
C ASP A 193 4.48 -17.12 10.21
N PRO A 194 5.75 -17.11 9.74
CA PRO A 194 6.16 -16.38 8.55
C PRO A 194 5.63 -17.01 7.25
N ARG A 195 5.14 -18.26 7.26
CA ARG A 195 4.65 -18.95 6.05
C ARG A 195 3.30 -18.43 5.55
N LEU A 196 2.59 -17.67 6.38
CA LEU A 196 1.28 -17.12 6.05
C LEU A 196 1.35 -15.92 5.09
N VAL A 197 2.55 -15.39 4.84
CA VAL A 197 2.77 -14.18 4.06
C VAL A 197 3.84 -14.42 3.00
N GLU A 198 3.69 -13.73 1.88
CA GLU A 198 4.59 -13.85 0.72
C GLU A 198 5.91 -13.12 0.99
N TYR A 199 5.81 -11.89 1.51
CA TYR A 199 6.96 -11.03 1.82
C TYR A 199 7.01 -10.79 3.33
N VAL A 200 7.87 -11.55 3.99
CA VAL A 200 8.11 -11.50 5.43
C VAL A 200 9.13 -10.41 5.73
N ILE A 201 8.81 -9.46 6.61
CA ILE A 201 9.78 -8.53 7.21
C ILE A 201 9.93 -8.90 8.70
N PRO A 202 10.98 -9.65 9.09
CA PRO A 202 11.21 -10.01 10.47
C PRO A 202 11.52 -8.77 11.31
N ALA A 203 10.63 -8.38 12.21
CA ALA A 203 10.74 -7.13 12.95
C ALA A 203 9.88 -7.14 14.21
N ASN A 204 10.25 -6.30 15.18
CA ASN A 204 9.42 -5.97 16.33
C ASN A 204 8.16 -5.22 15.90
N ASP A 205 6.98 -5.77 16.19
CA ASP A 205 5.68 -5.20 15.86
C ASP A 205 4.93 -4.60 17.07
N ASP A 206 5.56 -4.58 18.26
CA ASP A 206 5.02 -4.03 19.50
C ASP A 206 5.60 -2.64 19.84
N ALA A 207 6.83 -2.35 19.40
CA ALA A 207 7.48 -1.07 19.66
C ALA A 207 7.14 -0.03 18.59
N SER A 208 6.55 1.11 19.00
CA SER A 208 6.23 2.23 18.10
C SER A 208 7.42 2.72 17.27
N LYS A 209 8.63 2.79 17.84
CA LYS A 209 9.84 3.20 17.12
C LYS A 209 10.25 2.22 16.01
N SER A 210 10.08 0.92 16.25
CA SER A 210 10.36 -0.12 15.27
C SER A 210 9.37 -0.02 14.10
N ILE A 211 8.07 0.08 14.42
CA ILE A 211 6.99 0.22 13.44
C ILE A 211 7.19 1.47 12.59
N ASP A 212 7.50 2.61 13.20
CA ASP A 212 7.80 3.87 12.50
C ASP A 212 8.98 3.74 11.55
N LYS A 213 10.10 3.13 11.98
CA LYS A 213 11.28 2.97 11.13
C LYS A 213 10.99 2.08 9.93
N ILE A 214 10.34 0.93 10.14
CA ILE A 214 10.00 0.01 9.05
C ILE A 214 9.01 0.65 8.08
N LEU A 215 7.94 1.27 8.59
CA LEU A 215 6.96 1.94 7.73
C LEU A 215 7.59 3.09 6.96
N THR A 216 8.49 3.87 7.55
CA THR A 216 9.19 4.95 6.86
C THR A 216 9.95 4.42 5.64
N LEU A 217 10.76 3.37 5.82
CA LEU A 217 11.51 2.73 4.72
C LEU A 217 10.58 2.20 3.62
N VAL A 218 9.45 1.62 4.01
CA VAL A 218 8.46 1.06 3.08
C VAL A 218 7.72 2.15 2.32
N THR A 219 7.28 3.21 3.01
CA THR A 219 6.55 4.31 2.38
C THR A 219 7.43 5.15 1.48
N GLU A 220 8.71 5.35 1.83
CA GLU A 220 9.69 6.01 0.96
C GLU A 220 9.84 5.23 -0.36
N ALA A 221 9.97 3.90 -0.29
CA ALA A 221 10.05 3.05 -1.49
C ALA A 221 8.78 3.12 -2.36
N ILE A 222 7.61 3.25 -1.76
CA ILE A 222 6.33 3.42 -2.46
C ILE A 222 6.26 4.80 -3.13
N ILE A 223 6.65 5.87 -2.42
CA ILE A 223 6.69 7.24 -2.96
C ILE A 223 7.66 7.32 -4.14
N ASP A 224 8.85 6.71 -4.02
CA ASP A 224 9.81 6.58 -5.12
C ASP A 224 9.20 5.84 -6.32
N GLY A 225 8.45 4.77 -6.08
CA GLY A 225 7.74 4.03 -7.13
C GLY A 225 6.66 4.86 -7.82
N LEU A 226 5.93 5.69 -7.07
CA LEU A 226 4.95 6.63 -7.62
C LEU A 226 5.60 7.76 -8.42
N ALA A 227 6.74 8.28 -7.96
CA ALA A 227 7.48 9.33 -8.65
C ALA A 227 8.00 8.86 -10.01
N ASN A 228 8.57 7.65 -10.08
CA ASN A 228 9.01 7.04 -11.34
C ASN A 228 7.87 6.91 -12.37
N ARG A 229 6.65 6.62 -11.91
CA ARG A 229 5.49 6.57 -12.80
C ARG A 229 5.15 7.94 -13.40
N THR A 230 5.29 9.02 -12.63
CA THR A 230 5.02 10.37 -13.13
C THR A 230 6.05 10.76 -14.19
N SER A 231 7.33 10.46 -13.97
CA SER A 231 8.38 10.71 -14.97
C SER A 231 8.18 9.87 -16.23
N ASP A 232 7.78 8.60 -16.10
CA ASP A 232 7.54 7.74 -17.27
C ASP A 232 6.35 8.23 -18.09
N LYS A 233 5.31 8.77 -17.43
CA LYS A 233 4.16 9.40 -18.11
C LYS A 233 4.50 10.72 -18.78
N GLU A 234 5.39 11.52 -18.20
CA GLU A 234 5.88 12.76 -18.81
C GLU A 234 6.82 12.45 -19.99
N ALA A 235 7.59 11.35 -19.93
CA ALA A 235 8.41 10.86 -21.04
C ALA A 235 7.57 10.27 -22.19
N ASP A 236 6.50 9.53 -21.90
CA ASP A 236 5.54 9.07 -22.91
C ASP A 236 4.77 10.25 -23.55
N ALA A 237 4.37 11.24 -22.77
CA ALA A 237 3.71 12.44 -23.30
C ALA A 237 4.63 13.31 -24.17
N THR A 238 5.93 13.37 -23.86
CA THR A 238 6.92 14.09 -24.69
C THR A 238 7.40 13.29 -25.89
N THR A 239 7.18 11.97 -25.96
CA THR A 239 7.44 11.17 -27.16
C THR A 239 6.25 11.13 -28.12
N GLU A 240 5.01 11.36 -27.65
CA GLU A 240 3.86 11.58 -28.53
C GLU A 240 3.81 12.99 -29.16
N GLU A 241 4.44 14.01 -28.57
CA GLU A 241 4.56 15.36 -29.16
C GLU A 241 5.75 15.53 -30.13
N VAL A 242 6.60 14.51 -30.30
CA VAL A 242 7.67 14.48 -31.31
C VAL A 242 7.46 13.30 -32.26
N ALA A 243 6.24 13.16 -32.78
CA ALA A 243 6.07 12.52 -34.08
C ALA A 243 6.56 13.53 -35.15
N PRO A 244 7.63 13.26 -35.90
CA PRO A 244 8.14 14.20 -36.87
C PRO A 244 7.13 14.35 -38.01
N GLU A 245 6.64 15.58 -38.17
CA GLU A 245 5.83 16.06 -39.30
C GLU A 245 6.63 16.01 -40.63
N GLU A 246 7.89 15.57 -40.63
CA GLU A 246 8.78 15.49 -41.81
C GLU A 246 8.67 14.19 -42.63
N ALA A 247 7.87 13.20 -42.21
CA ALA A 247 7.67 11.97 -42.99
C ALA A 247 6.56 12.08 -44.06
N ALA A 248 5.78 13.15 -44.07
CA ALA A 248 4.69 13.36 -45.05
C ALA A 248 5.18 14.04 -46.34
N ASP A 249 6.19 14.93 -46.27
CA ASP A 249 6.67 15.66 -47.44
C ASP A 249 7.62 14.84 -48.32
N THR A 250 8.38 13.90 -47.75
CA THR A 250 9.30 13.04 -48.51
C THR A 250 8.58 12.00 -49.38
N ILE A 251 7.40 11.54 -48.97
CA ILE A 251 6.57 10.61 -49.77
C ILE A 251 5.83 11.35 -50.90
N ALA A 252 5.60 12.65 -50.76
CA ALA A 252 4.97 13.49 -51.80
C ALA A 252 5.97 13.87 -52.91
N GLU A 253 7.22 14.19 -52.57
CA GLU A 253 8.27 14.46 -53.57
C GLU A 253 8.67 13.21 -54.35
N GLU A 254 8.77 12.03 -53.70
CA GLU A 254 9.17 10.80 -54.40
C GLU A 254 8.08 10.30 -55.39
N LYS A 255 6.80 10.58 -55.12
CA LYS A 255 5.70 10.28 -56.07
C LYS A 255 5.60 11.28 -57.22
N ALA A 256 6.03 12.54 -57.03
CA ALA A 256 6.04 13.53 -58.11
C ALA A 256 7.14 13.25 -59.14
N ILE A 257 8.33 12.82 -58.69
CA ILE A 257 9.47 12.53 -59.57
C ILE A 257 9.22 11.28 -60.43
N VAL A 258 8.55 10.25 -59.87
CA VAL A 258 8.20 9.03 -60.63
C VAL A 258 7.07 9.27 -61.65
N ALA A 259 6.15 10.21 -61.38
CA ALA A 259 5.08 10.56 -62.31
C ALA A 259 5.55 11.44 -63.49
N GLU A 260 6.64 12.20 -63.32
CA GLU A 260 7.22 13.03 -64.38
C GLU A 260 8.12 12.21 -65.33
N ALA A 261 8.87 11.23 -64.80
CA ALA A 261 9.67 10.30 -65.61
C ALA A 261 8.83 9.37 -66.49
N ALA A 262 7.60 9.04 -66.08
CA ALA A 262 6.69 8.19 -66.86
C ALA A 262 6.00 8.91 -68.04
N LYS A 263 6.12 10.25 -68.15
CA LYS A 263 5.53 11.04 -69.24
C LYS A 263 6.53 11.40 -70.36
N THR A 264 7.80 11.02 -70.24
CA THR A 264 8.84 11.35 -71.22
C THR A 264 9.24 10.17 -72.12
N GLU A 265 8.62 9.00 -71.97
CA GLU A 265 8.87 7.81 -72.80
C GLU A 265 7.67 7.35 -73.65
N GLU A 266 6.72 8.25 -73.96
CA GLU A 266 5.69 8.01 -75.00
C GLU A 266 5.80 9.01 -76.16
#